data_AF-A0A6J4Q8E5-F1
#
_entry.id   AF-A0A6J4Q8E5-F1
#
_cell.length_a   1.000
_cell.length_b   1.000
_cell.length_c   1.000
_cell.angle_alpha   90.00
_cell.angle_beta   90.00
_cell.angle_gamma   90.00
#
_symmetry.space_group_name_H-M   'P 1'
#
loop_
_entity.id
_entity.type
_entity.pdbx_description
1 polymer ?
#
loop_
_entity_poly.entity_id
_entity_poly.type
_entity_poly.pdbx_seq_one_letter_code
_entity_poly.pdbx_strand_id
1 'polypeptide(L)' 'MPTVGVVELKEGKIASEHIYWDQASVLVQVGLLDAEALPVAGAEGVRKLMDPASVPSEPLIRRAKGG' A
#
# COMPACT_ATOMS: atom_id res chain seq x y z
N MET A 1 6.20 0.81 3.00
CA MET A 1 5.11 0.60 2.01
C MET A 1 5.72 -0.03 0.79
N PRO A 2 5.12 -1.09 0.21
CA PRO A 2 5.67 -1.71 -0.99
C PRO A 2 5.55 -0.75 -2.19
N THR A 3 6.57 -0.77 -3.05
CA THR A 3 6.65 0.06 -4.26
C THR A 3 7.26 -0.77 -5.37
N VAL A 4 6.72 -0.63 -6.59
CA VAL A 4 7.24 -1.26 -7.80
C VAL A 4 7.63 -0.17 -8.76
N GLY A 5 8.92 -0.09 -9.08
CA GLY A 5 9.44 0.75 -10.14
C GLY A 5 9.60 -0.04 -11.43
N VAL A 6 9.14 0.51 -12.55
CA VAL A 6 9.44 0.03 -13.90
C VAL A 6 10.34 1.09 -14.55
N VAL A 7 11.58 0.71 -14.85
CA VAL A 7 12.59 1.61 -15.44
C VAL A 7 12.91 1.15 -16.85
N GLU A 8 12.78 2.06 -17.82
CA GLU A 8 13.26 1.86 -19.18
C GLU A 8 14.66 2.44 -19.32
N LEU A 9 15.59 1.64 -19.86
CA LEU A 9 16.95 2.06 -20.17
C LEU A 9 17.14 2.13 -21.68
N LYS A 10 17.71 3.24 -22.17
CA LYS A 10 18.11 3.44 -23.56
C LYS A 10 19.53 3.98 -23.61
N GLU A 11 20.40 3.32 -24.38
CA GLU A 11 21.82 3.69 -24.52
C GLU A 11 22.56 3.81 -23.16
N GLY A 12 22.22 2.96 -22.21
CA GLY A 12 22.79 2.97 -20.87
C GLY A 12 22.32 4.12 -19.97
N LYS A 13 21.28 4.88 -20.39
CA LYS A 13 20.65 5.95 -19.61
C LYS A 13 19.18 5.63 -19.32
N ILE A 14 18.63 6.21 -18.26
CA ILE A 14 17.20 6.11 -17.94
C ILE A 14 16.42 6.93 -18.96
N ALA A 15 15.53 6.25 -19.69
CA ALA A 15 14.64 6.87 -20.68
C ALA A 15 13.27 7.18 -20.08
N SER A 16 12.74 6.29 -19.23
CA SER A 16 11.49 6.49 -18.51
C SER A 16 11.47 5.73 -17.18
N GLU A 17 10.69 6.23 -16.22
CA GLU A 17 10.46 5.59 -14.93
C GLU A 17 8.97 5.69 -14.58
N HIS A 18 8.34 4.55 -14.28
CA HIS A 18 6.99 4.48 -13.76
C HIS A 18 7.01 3.86 -12.36
N ILE A 19 6.59 4.62 -11.35
CA ILE A 19 6.56 4.17 -9.96
C ILE A 19 5.11 3.86 -9.56
N TYR A 20 4.82 2.59 -9.31
CA TYR A 20 3.57 2.13 -8.72
C TYR A 20 3.76 1.99 -7.21
N TRP A 21 2.98 2.71 -6.45
CA TRP A 21 3.06 2.71 -5.00
C TRP A 21 1.66 2.62 -4.40
N ASP A 22 1.58 2.15 -3.15
CA ASP A 22 0.32 1.97 -2.42
C ASP A 22 -0.31 3.33 -2.06
N GLN A 23 -0.99 3.92 -3.05
CA GLN A 23 -1.53 5.27 -3.01
C GLN A 23 -2.58 5.46 -1.91
N ALA A 24 -3.40 4.44 -1.67
CA ALA A 24 -4.47 4.49 -0.69
C ALA A 24 -3.92 4.68 0.74
N SER A 25 -2.80 4.02 1.06
CA SER A 25 -2.14 4.16 2.37
C SER A 25 -1.61 5.57 2.63
N VAL A 26 -1.05 6.28 1.64
CA VAL A 26 -0.67 7.69 1.87
C VAL A 26 -1.89 8.58 1.95
N LEU A 27 -2.89 8.38 1.09
CA LEU A 27 -4.11 9.20 1.12
C LEU A 27 -4.83 9.09 2.49
N VAL A 28 -4.79 7.92 3.13
CA VAL A 28 -5.23 7.75 4.52
C VAL A 28 -4.33 8.52 5.49
N GLN A 29 -3.01 8.42 5.37
CA GLN A 29 -2.07 9.11 6.27
C GLN A 29 -2.16 10.65 6.21
N VAL A 30 -2.43 11.21 5.03
CA VAL A 30 -2.63 12.66 4.86
C VAL A 30 -4.07 13.11 5.13
N GLY A 31 -4.94 12.21 5.59
CA GLY A 31 -6.32 12.51 5.97
C GLY A 31 -7.28 12.76 4.80
N LEU A 32 -6.89 12.39 3.58
CA LEU A 32 -7.73 12.51 2.38
C LEU A 32 -8.65 11.31 2.15
N LEU A 33 -8.39 10.18 2.81
CA LEU A 33 -9.27 9.01 2.83
C LEU A 33 -9.52 8.55 4.27
N ASP A 34 -10.74 8.08 4.52
CA ASP A 34 -11.10 7.45 5.80
C ASP A 34 -10.63 5.98 5.81
N ALA A 35 -9.77 5.65 6.78
CA ALA A 35 -9.20 4.32 6.98
C ALA A 35 -10.25 3.28 7.41
N GLU A 36 -11.36 3.70 8.01
CA GLU A 36 -12.42 2.80 8.47
C GLU A 36 -13.32 2.34 7.32
N ALA A 37 -13.43 3.16 6.27
CA ALA A 37 -14.29 2.90 5.12
C ALA A 37 -13.61 2.06 4.02
N LEU A 38 -12.28 1.90 4.05
CA LEU A 38 -11.51 1.25 3.00
C LEU A 38 -10.62 0.14 3.56
N PRO A 39 -10.35 -0.93 2.78
CA PRO A 39 -9.44 -2.00 3.18
C PRO A 39 -7.96 -1.59 3.04
N VAL A 40 -7.57 -0.46 3.64
CA VAL A 40 -6.20 0.07 3.61
C VAL A 40 -5.49 -0.34 4.90
N ALA A 41 -4.27 -0.87 4.78
CA ALA A 41 -3.46 -1.27 5.92
C ALA A 41 -2.47 -0.15 6.30
N GLY A 42 -2.64 0.44 7.46
CA GLY A 42 -1.72 1.41 8.06
C GLY A 42 -0.50 0.75 8.74
N ALA A 43 -0.15 1.21 9.94
CA ALA A 43 0.99 0.69 10.70
C ALA A 43 0.86 -0.81 11.03
N GLU A 44 -0.36 -1.34 11.06
CA GLU A 44 -0.66 -2.76 11.21
C GLU A 44 -0.11 -3.61 10.07
N GLY A 45 -0.02 -3.09 8.85
CA GLY A 45 0.59 -3.79 7.71
C GLY A 45 2.09 -4.01 7.92
N VAL A 46 2.78 -3.02 8.48
CA VAL A 46 4.21 -3.13 8.83
C VAL A 46 4.41 -4.11 9.98
N ARG A 47 3.58 -4.05 11.03
CA ARG A 47 3.64 -5.02 12.15
C ARG A 47 3.43 -6.45 11.67
N LYS A 48 2.48 -6.67 10.77
CA LYS A 48 2.21 -7.99 10.19
C LYS A 48 3.33 -8.52 9.31
N LEU A 49 4.05 -7.63 8.61
CA LEU A 49 5.23 -8.03 7.85
C LEU A 49 6.36 -8.53 8.77
N MET A 50 6.52 -7.89 9.92
CA MET A 50 7.54 -8.25 10.92
C MET A 50 7.16 -9.49 11.74
N ASP A 51 5.87 -9.66 12.03
CA ASP A 51 5.31 -10.84 12.67
C ASP A 51 3.92 -11.15 12.06
N PRO A 52 3.84 -12.15 11.16
CA PRO A 52 2.59 -12.52 10.49
C PRO A 52 1.45 -12.92 11.42
N ALA A 53 1.75 -13.36 12.65
CA ALA A 53 0.75 -13.77 13.64
C ALA A 53 0.28 -12.61 14.54
N SER A 54 0.98 -11.47 14.55
CA SER A 54 0.70 -10.33 15.45
C SER A 54 -0.56 -9.53 15.10
N VAL A 55 -1.04 -9.59 13.86
CA VAL A 55 -2.18 -8.80 13.38
C VAL A 55 -3.16 -9.66 12.55
N PRO A 56 -4.44 -9.76 12.96
CA PRO A 56 -5.50 -10.44 12.20
C PRO A 56 -5.78 -9.81 10.83
N SER A 57 -6.12 -10.61 9.82
CA SER A 57 -6.43 -10.14 8.44
C SER A 57 -7.91 -9.84 8.21
N GLU A 58 -8.75 -10.44 9.04
CA GLU A 58 -10.20 -10.47 8.99
C GLU A 58 -10.82 -9.06 8.94
N PRO A 59 -10.31 -8.04 9.66
CA PRO A 59 -10.85 -6.68 9.58
C PRO A 59 -10.70 -6.03 8.20
N LEU A 60 -9.56 -6.22 7.52
CA LEU A 60 -9.33 -5.68 6.17
C LEU A 60 -10.25 -6.33 5.15
N ILE A 61 -10.44 -7.65 5.25
CA ILE A 61 -11.37 -8.40 4.37
C ILE A 61 -12.81 -7.92 4.57
N ARG A 62 -13.21 -7.57 5.80
CA ARG A 62 -14.56 -7.04 6.07
C ARG A 62 -14.75 -5.67 5.42
N ARG A 63 -13.78 -4.75 5.56
CA ARG A 63 -13.84 -3.42 4.92
C ARG A 63 -13.89 -3.52 3.39
N ALA A 64 -13.20 -4.50 2.80
CA ALA A 64 -13.25 -4.76 1.35
C ALA A 64 -14.62 -5.23 0.84
N LYS A 65 -15.47 -5.79 1.71
CA LYS A 65 -16.80 -6.33 1.36
C LYS A 65 -17.96 -5.39 1.70
N GLY A 66 -17.69 -4.24 2.34
CA GLY A 66 -18.70 -3.34 2.90
C GLY A 66 -18.83 -1.98 2.22
N GLY A 67 -18.43 -1.87 0.94
CA GLY A 67 -18.58 -0.65 0.12
C GLY A 67 -19.64 -0.81 -0.95
#